data_AF-A0A9E4WDG4-F1
#
_entry.id   AF-A0A9E4WDG4-F1
#
_cell.length_a   1.000
_cell.length_b   1.000
_cell.length_c   1.000
_cell.angle_alpha   90.00
_cell.angle_beta   90.00
_cell.angle_gamma   90.00
#
_symmetry.space_group_name_H-M   'P 1'
#
loop_
_entity.id
_entity.type
_entity.pdbx_description
1 polymer ?
#
loop_
_entity_poly.entity_id
_entity_poly.type
_entity_poly.pdbx_seq_one_letter_code
_entity_poly.pdbx_strand_id
1 'polypeptide(L)'
;ALVLERDYREIDIYDTLEQLSDMRQRAVMILWQEDWQREGRHQYLGPVSIARLARDQSHHDLEHLWQARRLREALAERAAAPQ
;
A
#
# COMPACT_ATOMS: atom_id res chain seq x y z
N ALA A 1 18.70 -4.16 -0.19
CA ALA A 1 17.82 -2.99 -0.32
C ALA A 1 17.91 -2.21 0.97
N LEU A 2 18.41 -0.98 0.91
CA LEU A 2 18.48 -0.11 2.08
C LEU A 2 17.03 0.20 2.49
N VAL A 3 16.61 -0.33 3.63
CA VAL A 3 15.48 0.23 4.37
C VAL A 3 15.93 1.64 4.72
N LEU A 4 15.51 2.63 3.93
CA LEU A 4 15.65 4.02 4.32
C LEU A 4 14.89 4.12 5.65
N GLU A 5 15.63 4.29 6.73
CA GLU A 5 15.11 4.69 8.02
C GLU A 5 14.56 6.12 7.84
N ARG A 6 13.39 6.21 7.20
CA ARG A 6 12.62 7.43 7.13
C ARG A 6 12.01 7.61 8.49
N ASP A 7 12.21 8.77 9.09
CA ASP A 7 11.45 9.14 10.27
C ASP A 7 10.00 9.41 9.84
N TYR A 8 9.21 8.34 9.79
CA TYR A 8 7.80 8.40 9.41
C TYR A 8 6.94 9.19 10.41
N ARG A 9 7.49 9.60 11.56
CA ARG A 9 6.78 10.38 12.58
C ARG A 9 6.73 11.86 12.25
N GLU A 10 7.71 12.35 11.48
CA GLU A 10 7.81 13.76 11.07
C GLU A 10 7.17 14.04 9.71
N ILE A 11 6.70 12.99 9.03
CA ILE A 11 6.05 13.11 7.74
C ILE A 11 4.63 13.67 7.92
N ASP A 12 4.29 14.70 7.15
CA ASP A 12 2.91 15.16 7.05
C ASP A 12 2.06 14.07 6.38
N ILE A 13 1.11 13.55 7.16
CA ILE A 13 0.22 12.48 6.74
C ILE A 13 -0.71 12.94 5.62
N TYR A 14 -1.14 14.21 5.59
CA TYR A 14 -2.05 14.71 4.57
C TYR A 14 -1.34 14.82 3.22
N ASP A 15 -0.13 15.38 3.20
CA ASP A 15 0.71 15.42 1.99
C ASP A 15 1.00 14.01 1.47
N THR A 16 1.23 13.05 2.37
CA THR A 16 1.48 11.66 2.00
C THR A 16 0.25 11.00 1.37
N LEU A 17 -0.93 11.25 1.92
CA LEU A 17 -2.18 10.74 1.38
C LEU A 17 -2.52 11.38 0.03
N GLU A 18 -2.24 12.66 -0.15
CA GLU A 18 -2.37 13.34 -1.44
C GLU A 18 -1.43 12.72 -2.49
N GLN A 19 -0.15 12.56 -2.16
CA GLN A 19 0.83 11.89 -3.03
C GLN A 19 0.40 10.45 -3.37
N LEU A 20 -0.13 9.69 -2.40
CA LEU A 20 -0.66 8.36 -2.64
C LEU A 20 -1.84 8.38 -3.63
N SER A 21 -2.76 9.33 -3.47
CA SER A 21 -3.92 9.52 -4.36
C SER A 21 -3.46 9.78 -5.80
N ASP A 22 -2.52 10.72 -5.97
CA ASP A 22 -1.93 11.09 -7.25
C ASP A 22 -1.23 9.90 -7.92
N MET A 23 -0.41 9.18 -7.16
CA MET A 23 0.28 7.98 -7.65
C MET A 23 -0.71 6.89 -8.05
N ARG A 24 -1.79 6.70 -7.27
CA ARG A 24 -2.83 5.72 -7.58
C ARG A 24 -3.55 6.07 -8.88
N GLN A 25 -3.91 7.32 -9.08
CA GLN A 25 -4.56 7.77 -10.32
C GLN A 25 -3.66 7.50 -11.53
N ARG A 26 -2.38 7.86 -11.45
CA ARG A 26 -1.40 7.60 -12.53
C ARG A 26 -1.23 6.11 -12.79
N ALA A 27 -1.13 5.28 -11.74
CA ALA A 27 -1.01 3.84 -11.86
C ALA A 27 -2.22 3.22 -12.59
N VAL A 28 -3.45 3.64 -12.23
CA VAL A 28 -4.67 3.17 -12.90
C VAL A 28 -4.67 3.55 -14.39
N MET A 29 -4.26 4.79 -14.72
CA MET A 29 -4.18 5.23 -16.12
C MET A 29 -3.19 4.40 -16.94
N ILE A 30 -2.04 4.05 -16.37
CA ILE A 30 -1.06 3.16 -17.02
C ILE A 30 -1.68 1.77 -17.19
N LEU A 31 -2.17 1.16 -16.12
CA LEU A 31 -2.71 -0.22 -16.14
C LEU A 31 -3.89 -0.39 -17.11
N TRP A 32 -4.67 0.66 -17.35
CA TRP A 32 -5.77 0.62 -18.31
C TRP A 32 -5.33 0.35 -19.75
N GLN A 33 -4.12 0.77 -20.12
CA GLN A 33 -3.61 0.68 -21.50
C GLN A 33 -2.64 -0.50 -21.71
N GLU A 34 -2.27 -1.23 -20.66
CA GLU A 34 -1.25 -2.28 -20.72
C GLU A 34 -1.83 -3.63 -21.20
N ASP A 35 -0.94 -4.49 -21.71
CA ASP A 35 -1.24 -5.92 -21.85
C ASP A 35 -1.07 -6.61 -20.49
N TRP A 36 -2.19 -6.98 -19.88
CA TRP A 36 -2.25 -7.57 -18.55
C TRP A 36 -1.53 -8.92 -18.44
N GLN A 37 -1.37 -9.64 -19.55
CA GLN A 37 -0.66 -10.92 -19.59
C GLN A 37 0.84 -10.76 -19.81
N ARG A 38 1.34 -9.54 -20.08
CA ARG A 38 2.78 -9.30 -20.20
C ARG A 38 3.48 -9.69 -18.91
N GLU A 39 4.50 -10.53 -19.04
CA GLU A 39 5.29 -11.03 -17.91
C GLU A 39 6.67 -10.37 -17.83
N GLY A 40 7.12 -10.18 -16.59
CA GLY A 40 8.51 -9.90 -16.24
C GLY A 40 9.01 -10.92 -15.22
N ARG A 41 10.32 -10.94 -14.98
CA ARG A 41 10.93 -11.83 -13.98
C ARG A 41 11.26 -11.07 -12.71
N HIS A 42 10.52 -11.33 -11.64
CA HIS A 42 10.83 -10.83 -10.30
C HIS A 42 11.91 -11.70 -9.64
N GLN A 43 12.87 -11.07 -8.97
CA GLN A 43 14.05 -11.77 -8.41
C GLN A 43 13.67 -12.91 -7.45
N TYR A 44 12.58 -12.76 -6.71
CA TYR A 44 12.15 -13.73 -5.69
C TYR A 44 10.91 -14.54 -6.09
N LEU A 45 10.06 -14.01 -6.97
CA LEU A 45 8.75 -14.61 -7.28
C LEU A 45 8.76 -15.36 -8.62
N GLY A 46 9.85 -15.27 -9.38
CA GLY A 46 9.94 -15.83 -10.71
C GLY A 46 9.14 -15.01 -11.73
N PRO A 47 8.53 -15.66 -12.74
CA PRO A 47 7.63 -14.98 -13.68
C PRO A 47 6.42 -14.37 -12.98
N VAL A 48 6.15 -13.10 -13.28
CA VAL A 48 5.02 -12.34 -12.74
C VAL A 48 4.42 -11.50 -13.86
N SER A 49 3.10 -11.63 -14.05
CA SER A 49 2.34 -10.80 -14.99
C SER A 49 1.93 -9.47 -14.36
N ILE A 50 1.64 -8.48 -15.21
CA ILE A 50 1.05 -7.20 -14.77
C ILE A 50 -0.27 -7.44 -14.02
N ALA A 51 -1.11 -8.37 -14.49
CA ALA A 51 -2.35 -8.74 -13.82
C ALA A 51 -2.14 -9.21 -12.37
N ARG A 52 -1.11 -10.04 -12.16
CA ARG A 52 -0.76 -10.52 -10.82
C ARG A 52 -0.31 -9.36 -9.93
N LEU A 53 0.57 -8.48 -10.43
CA LEU A 53 1.03 -7.32 -9.66
C LEU A 53 -0.13 -6.39 -9.27
N ALA A 54 -1.04 -6.08 -10.19
CA ALA A 54 -2.19 -5.22 -9.93
C ALA A 54 -3.14 -5.83 -8.87
N ARG A 55 -3.36 -7.15 -8.93
CA ARG A 55 -4.14 -7.88 -7.92
C ARG A 55 -3.44 -7.87 -6.57
N ASP A 56 -2.15 -8.18 -6.53
CA ASP A 56 -1.37 -8.24 -5.30
C ASP A 56 -1.31 -6.85 -4.62
N GLN A 57 -1.20 -5.77 -5.40
CA GLN A 57 -1.32 -4.39 -4.90
C GLN A 57 -2.70 -4.12 -4.28
N SER A 58 -3.78 -4.57 -4.93
CA SER A 58 -5.15 -4.37 -4.42
C SER A 58 -5.39 -5.13 -3.12
N HIS A 59 -4.85 -6.35 -2.99
CA HIS A 59 -4.87 -7.10 -1.73
C HIS A 59 -4.08 -6.38 -0.63
N HIS A 60 -2.88 -5.89 -0.95
CA HIS A 60 -2.03 -5.17 -0.01
C HIS A 60 -2.72 -3.90 0.53
N ASP A 61 -3.44 -3.17 -0.32
CA ASP A 61 -4.23 -2.00 0.10
C ASP A 61 -5.30 -2.39 1.14
N LEU A 62 -6.01 -3.51 0.91
CA LEU A 62 -7.00 -4.02 1.87
C LEU A 62 -6.35 -4.44 3.18
N GLU A 63 -5.23 -5.16 3.13
CA GLU A 63 -4.49 -5.58 4.33
C GLU A 63 -4.09 -4.39 5.21
N HIS A 64 -3.62 -3.30 4.61
CA HIS A 64 -3.29 -2.08 5.36
C HIS A 64 -4.51 -1.38 5.95
N LEU A 65 -5.63 -1.31 5.22
CA LEU A 65 -6.88 -0.76 5.77
C LEU A 65 -7.36 -1.58 6.98
N TRP A 66 -7.26 -2.90 6.91
CA TRP A 66 -7.56 -3.78 8.03
C TRP A 66 -6.61 -3.57 9.22
N GLN A 67 -5.31 -3.39 8.98
CA GLN A 67 -4.34 -3.07 10.02
C GLN A 67 -4.66 -1.73 10.70
N ALA A 68 -4.92 -0.66 9.91
CA ALA A 68 -5.26 0.66 10.43
C ALA A 68 -6.53 0.64 11.27
N ARG A 69 -7.56 -0.10 10.82
CA ARG A 69 -8.79 -0.31 11.59
C ARG A 69 -8.51 -0.94 12.96
N ARG A 70 -7.77 -2.05 13.00
CA ARG A 70 -7.45 -2.76 14.25
C ARG A 70 -6.64 -1.89 15.21
N LEU A 71 -5.69 -1.11 14.69
CA LEU A 71 -4.92 -0.16 15.50
C LEU A 71 -5.83 0.91 16.13
N ARG A 72 -6.76 1.47 15.34
CA ARG A 72 -7.73 2.44 15.85
C ARG A 72 -8.62 1.84 16.95
N GLU A 73 -9.13 0.63 16.75
CA GLU A 73 -9.93 -0.09 17.74
C GLU A 73 -9.13 -0.33 19.04
N ALA A 74 -7.91 -0.84 18.95
CA ALA A 74 -7.04 -1.07 20.10
C ALA A 74 -6.68 0.22 20.86
N LEU A 75 -6.49 1.35 20.16
CA LEU A 75 -6.23 2.64 20.80
C LEU A 75 -7.47 3.17 21.54
N ALA A 76 -8.67 2.98 20.96
CA ALA A 76 -9.91 3.37 21.61
C ALA A 76 -10.17 2.54 22.88
N GLU A 77 -9.91 1.23 22.84
CA GLU A 77 -10.02 0.35 24.01
C GLU A 77 -9.06 0.78 25.13
N ARG A 78 -7.80 1.10 24.79
CA ARG A 78 -6.81 1.61 25.76
C ARG A 78 -7.23 2.92 26.39
N ALA A 79 -7.83 3.83 25.63
CA ALA A 79 -8.31 5.10 26.14
C ALA A 79 -9.54 4.94 27.07
N ALA A 80 -10.33 3.89 26.89
CA ALA A 80 -11.51 3.60 27.69
C ALA A 80 -11.24 2.76 28.96
N ALA A 81 -10.05 2.16 29.08
CA ALA A 81 -9.68 1.38 30.25
C ALA A 81 -9.42 2.32 31.47
N PRO A 82 -10.01 2.07 32.65
CA PRO A 82 -9.68 2.82 33.86
C PRO A 82 -8.24 2.56 34.28
N GLN A 83 -7.55 3.61 34.78
CA GLN A 83 -6.19 3.53 35.34
C GLN A 83 -6.14 2.63 36.58
#